data_AF-A0A1S3P3X8-F1
#
_entry.id   AF-A0A1S3P3X8-F1
#
_cell.length_a   1.000
_cell.length_b   1.000
_cell.length_c   1.000
_cell.angle_alpha   90.00
_cell.angle_beta   90.00
_cell.angle_gamma   90.00
#
_symmetry.space_group_name_H-M   'P 1'
#
loop_
_entity.id
_entity.type
_entity.pdbx_description
1 polymer ?
#
loop_
_entity_poly.entity_id
_entity_poly.type
_entity_poly.pdbx_seq_one_letter_code
_entity_poly.pdbx_strand_id
1 'polypeptide(L)'
;MAVNLTELSLPQLEGLKTQFEQEAELLTSSICQLKVVQIKYVEAKDSLSVLSKNNAGEVLLVPLTSSNVDGTKEFFKRKIEFLTKQIEKVQPALQEKHGMKQAVIEVMNIKIQQLQSQQASQLGTTEA
;
A
#
# COMPACT_ATOMS: atom_id res chain seq x y z
N MET A 1 -9.04 17.35 9.95
CA MET A 1 -8.66 18.66 9.38
C MET A 1 -8.93 18.59 7.89
N ALA A 2 -9.93 19.31 7.38
CA ALA A 2 -10.16 19.39 5.95
C ALA A 2 -9.15 20.38 5.36
N VAL A 3 -8.26 19.91 4.49
CA VAL A 3 -7.31 20.77 3.77
C VAL A 3 -8.03 21.30 2.53
N ASN A 4 -8.25 22.61 2.44
CA ASN A 4 -8.82 23.22 1.24
C ASN A 4 -7.78 23.23 0.11
N LEU A 5 -7.85 22.23 -0.76
CA LEU A 5 -6.92 22.07 -1.88
C LEU A 5 -6.94 23.26 -2.85
N THR A 6 -8.08 23.93 -3.00
CA THR A 6 -8.29 25.05 -3.93
C THR A 6 -7.55 26.34 -3.53
N GLU A 7 -7.23 26.51 -2.25
CA GLU A 7 -6.54 27.72 -1.74
C GLU A 7 -5.01 27.61 -1.79
N LEU A 8 -4.46 26.41 -2.00
CA LEU A 8 -3.02 26.16 -2.02
C LEU A 8 -2.34 26.61 -3.32
N SER A 9 -1.15 27.21 -3.24
CA SER A 9 -0.37 27.57 -4.44
C SER A 9 0.16 26.33 -5.20
N LEU A 10 0.50 26.49 -6.49
CA LEU A 10 1.05 25.40 -7.31
C LEU A 10 2.28 24.72 -6.66
N PRO A 11 3.27 25.45 -6.11
CA PRO A 11 4.40 24.84 -5.40
C PRO A 11 3.99 24.02 -4.17
N GLN A 12 2.97 24.46 -3.42
CA GLN A 12 2.46 23.73 -2.26
C GLN A 12 1.74 22.44 -2.67
N LEU A 13 1.00 22.47 -3.78
CA LEU A 13 0.35 21.28 -4.36
C LEU A 13 1.39 20.27 -4.87
N GLU A 14 2.47 20.72 -5.50
CA GLU A 14 3.55 19.85 -5.95
C GLU A 14 4.29 19.18 -4.79
N GLY A 15 4.57 19.94 -3.72
CA GLY A 15 5.11 19.38 -2.48
C GLY A 15 4.18 18.33 -1.86
N LEU A 16 2.88 18.61 -1.79
CA LEU A 16 1.88 17.70 -1.24
C LEU A 16 1.71 16.43 -2.10
N LYS A 17 1.72 16.57 -3.43
CA LYS A 17 1.74 15.44 -4.38
C LYS A 17 2.93 14.53 -4.09
N THR A 18 4.12 15.11 -3.98
CA THR A 18 5.37 14.36 -3.76
C THR A 18 5.34 13.63 -2.43
N GLN A 19 4.84 14.28 -1.37
CA GLN A 19 4.66 13.65 -0.06
C GLN A 19 3.73 12.42 -0.15
N PHE A 20 2.56 12.57 -0.78
CA PHE A 20 1.62 11.45 -0.93
C PHE A 20 2.17 10.33 -1.80
N GLU A 21 3.01 10.64 -2.79
CA GLU A 21 3.67 9.64 -3.63
C GLU A 21 4.68 8.80 -2.83
N GLN A 22 5.53 9.44 -2.04
CA GLN A 22 6.49 8.76 -1.17
C GLN A 22 5.80 7.90 -0.10
N GLU A 23 4.75 8.42 0.53
CA GLU A 23 3.99 7.66 1.53
C GLU A 23 3.27 6.46 0.91
N ALA A 24 2.67 6.62 -0.28
CA ALA A 24 2.03 5.52 -0.99
C ALA A 24 3.04 4.44 -1.42
N GLU A 25 4.23 4.84 -1.85
CA GLU A 25 5.31 3.92 -2.20
C GLU A 25 5.80 3.11 -0.99
N LEU A 26 6.00 3.78 0.16
CA LEU A 26 6.36 3.13 1.42
C LEU A 26 5.31 2.09 1.86
N LEU A 27 4.03 2.47 1.84
CA LEU A 27 2.93 1.56 2.18
C LEU A 27 2.84 0.37 1.20
N THR A 28 3.03 0.62 -0.09
CA THR A 28 3.04 -0.43 -1.13
C THR A 28 4.18 -1.42 -0.90
N SER A 29 5.39 -0.92 -0.64
CA SER A 29 6.56 -1.74 -0.32
C SER A 29 6.32 -2.60 0.92
N SER A 30 5.75 -2.02 1.98
CA SER A 30 5.41 -2.74 3.20
C SER A 30 4.40 -3.87 2.94
N ILE A 31 3.32 -3.61 2.21
CA ILE A 31 2.35 -4.64 1.81
C ILE A 31 3.03 -5.75 1.01
N CYS A 32 3.92 -5.40 0.08
CA CYS A 32 4.61 -6.38 -0.76
C CYS A 32 5.48 -7.32 0.08
N GLN A 33 6.24 -6.76 1.02
CA GLN A 33 7.06 -7.53 1.96
C GLN A 33 6.20 -8.46 2.83
N LEU A 34 5.08 -7.97 3.38
CA LEU A 34 4.16 -8.77 4.18
C LEU A 34 3.53 -9.92 3.37
N LYS A 35 3.20 -9.68 2.09
CA LYS A 35 2.70 -10.72 1.18
C LYS A 35 3.74 -11.81 0.92
N VAL A 36 5.01 -11.44 0.71
CA VAL A 36 6.09 -12.43 0.53
C VAL A 36 6.21 -13.33 1.77
N VAL A 37 6.16 -12.75 2.97
CA VAL A 37 6.21 -13.52 4.22
C VAL A 37 4.97 -14.42 4.36
N GLN A 38 3.79 -13.92 4.01
CA GLN A 38 2.55 -14.70 4.02
C GLN A 38 2.64 -15.92 3.09
N ILE A 39 3.16 -15.75 1.87
CA ILE A 39 3.36 -16.83 0.90
C ILE A 39 4.29 -17.89 1.48
N LYS A 40 5.44 -17.49 2.04
CA LYS A 40 6.39 -18.43 2.67
C LYS A 40 5.76 -19.24 3.80
N TYR A 41 4.87 -18.63 4.59
CA TYR A 41 4.14 -19.37 5.63
C TYR A 41 3.11 -20.35 5.06
N VAL A 42 2.44 -20.00 3.95
CA VAL A 42 1.52 -20.92 3.25
C VAL A 42 2.29 -22.12 2.71
N GLU A 43 3.38 -21.87 1.99
CA GLU A 43 4.26 -22.91 1.45
C GLU A 43 4.79 -23.83 2.56
N ALA A 44 5.30 -23.27 3.66
CA ALA A 44 5.80 -24.05 4.79
C ALA A 44 4.72 -24.93 5.43
N LYS A 45 3.49 -24.41 5.56
CA LYS A 45 2.34 -25.17 6.09
C LYS A 45 1.93 -26.31 5.15
N ASP A 46 1.98 -26.08 3.84
CA ASP A 46 1.63 -27.08 2.83
C ASP A 46 2.70 -28.18 2.76
N SER A 47 3.99 -27.82 2.79
CA SER A 47 5.10 -28.79 2.92
C SER A 47 4.97 -29.64 4.18
N LEU A 48 4.62 -29.03 5.33
CA LEU A 48 4.39 -29.75 6.58
C LEU A 48 3.22 -30.74 6.49
N SER A 49 2.20 -30.42 5.68
CA SER A 49 1.05 -31.31 5.45
C SER A 49 1.41 -32.53 4.60
N VAL A 50 2.38 -32.42 3.69
CA VAL A 50 2.92 -33.55 2.90
C VAL A 50 3.80 -34.46 3.76
N LEU A 51 4.71 -33.88 4.54
CA LEU A 51 5.59 -34.63 5.46
C LEU A 51 4.81 -35.42 6.52
N SER A 52 3.72 -34.85 7.05
CA SER A 52 2.84 -35.49 8.02
C SER A 52 2.12 -36.74 7.50
N LYS A 53 1.96 -36.90 6.17
CA LYS A 53 1.27 -38.05 5.57
C LYS A 53 2.22 -39.17 5.14
N ASN A 54 3.47 -38.83 4.82
CA ASN A 54 4.39 -39.77 4.18
C ASN A 54 5.33 -40.51 5.15
N ASN A 55 5.55 -40.01 6.37
CA ASN A 55 6.56 -40.57 7.29
C ASN A 55 6.04 -40.72 8.73
N ALA A 56 5.01 -41.56 8.95
CA ALA A 56 4.55 -41.92 10.29
C ALA A 56 5.62 -42.75 11.04
N GLY A 57 6.67 -42.09 11.54
CA GLY A 57 7.77 -42.73 12.27
C GLY A 57 9.10 -41.96 12.26
N GLU A 58 9.29 -40.98 11.38
CA GLU A 58 10.51 -40.16 11.38
C GLU A 58 10.39 -38.94 12.29
N VAL A 59 11.47 -38.66 13.03
CA VAL A 59 11.57 -37.50 13.94
C VAL A 59 11.63 -36.23 13.11
N LEU A 60 10.51 -35.52 13.03
CA LEU A 60 10.43 -34.25 12.34
C LEU A 60 10.89 -33.09 13.23
N LEU A 61 11.93 -32.38 12.80
CA LEU A 61 12.36 -31.13 13.41
C LEU A 61 11.36 -30.02 13.11
N VAL A 62 10.53 -29.68 14.09
CA VAL A 62 9.63 -28.53 14.06
C VAL A 62 10.24 -27.33 14.81
N PRO A 63 9.87 -26.08 14.48
CA PRO A 63 10.31 -24.91 15.24
C PRO A 63 9.96 -25.04 16.73
N LEU A 64 10.95 -24.79 17.61
CA LEU A 64 10.84 -24.96 19.08
C LEU A 64 9.68 -24.19 19.74
N THR A 65 9.08 -23.22 19.03
CA THR A 65 7.91 -22.47 19.47
C THR A 65 6.63 -23.29 19.51
N SER A 66 6.58 -24.45 18.84
CA SER A 66 5.41 -25.33 18.78
C SER A 66 5.82 -26.79 18.98
N SER A 67 5.28 -27.41 20.02
CA SER A 67 5.73 -28.71 20.55
C SER A 67 5.40 -29.93 19.67
N ASN A 68 4.55 -29.77 18.64
CA ASN A 68 4.12 -30.86 17.75
C ASN A 68 3.72 -30.34 16.35
N VAL A 69 3.49 -31.26 15.41
CA VAL A 69 3.14 -30.97 14.01
C VAL A 69 1.85 -30.16 13.90
N ASP A 70 0.81 -30.53 14.64
CA ASP A 70 -0.48 -29.83 14.62
C ASP A 70 -0.39 -28.40 15.19
N GLY A 71 0.37 -28.21 16.27
CA GLY A 71 0.68 -26.89 16.82
C GLY A 71 1.49 -26.02 15.87
N THR A 72 2.37 -26.63 15.07
CA THR A 72 3.13 -25.91 14.03
C THR A 72 2.23 -25.48 12.88
N LYS A 73 1.28 -26.32 12.46
CA LYS A 73 0.25 -25.96 11.46
C LYS A 73 -0.64 -24.82 11.97
N GLU A 74 -1.07 -24.88 13.22
CA GLU A 74 -1.88 -23.83 13.84
C GLU A 74 -1.09 -22.52 13.96
N PHE A 75 0.19 -22.58 14.34
CA PHE A 75 1.08 -21.43 14.38
C PHE A 75 1.16 -20.74 13.01
N PHE A 76 1.43 -21.51 11.93
CA PHE A 76 1.47 -20.96 10.58
C PHE A 76 0.12 -20.37 10.17
N LYS A 77 -0.99 -21.06 10.43
CA LYS A 77 -2.34 -20.55 10.17
C LYS A 77 -2.57 -19.20 10.86
N ARG A 78 -2.24 -19.09 12.14
CA ARG A 78 -2.42 -17.87 12.92
C ARG A 78 -1.52 -16.72 12.44
N LYS A 79 -0.28 -17.02 12.01
CA LYS A 79 0.62 -16.03 11.40
C LYS A 79 0.12 -15.56 10.05
N ILE A 80 -0.38 -16.46 9.21
CA ILE A 80 -1.01 -16.12 7.92
C ILE A 80 -2.21 -15.21 8.16
N GLU A 81 -3.13 -15.57 9.05
CA GLU A 81 -4.32 -14.76 9.36
C GLU A 81 -3.94 -13.38 9.92
N PHE A 82 -2.92 -13.30 10.78
CA PHE A 82 -2.41 -12.03 11.29
C PHE A 82 -1.89 -11.14 10.15
N LEU A 83 -1.05 -11.70 9.26
CA LEU A 83 -0.49 -10.97 8.12
C LEU A 83 -1.58 -10.54 7.14
N THR A 84 -2.56 -11.40 6.84
CA THR A 84 -3.73 -11.06 6.02
C THR A 84 -4.44 -9.85 6.59
N LYS A 85 -4.78 -9.87 7.88
CA LYS A 85 -5.48 -8.76 8.54
C LYS A 85 -4.68 -7.47 8.54
N GLN A 86 -3.36 -7.53 8.69
CA GLN A 86 -2.52 -6.33 8.59
C GLN A 86 -2.53 -5.76 7.18
N ILE A 87 -2.44 -6.60 6.15
CA ILE A 87 -2.50 -6.16 4.75
C ILE A 87 -3.88 -5.53 4.45
N GLU A 88 -4.97 -6.18 4.85
CA GLU A 88 -6.34 -5.68 4.62
C GLU A 88 -6.60 -4.33 5.30
N LYS A 89 -6.01 -4.08 6.46
CA LYS A 89 -6.15 -2.78 7.16
C LYS A 89 -5.39 -1.65 6.47
N VAL A 90 -4.26 -1.96 5.81
CA VAL A 90 -3.42 -0.95 5.14
C VAL A 90 -3.94 -0.63 3.74
N GLN A 91 -4.60 -1.58 3.08
CA GLN A 91 -5.15 -1.41 1.74
C GLN A 91 -6.08 -0.20 1.55
N PRO A 92 -7.07 0.07 2.45
CA PRO A 92 -7.90 1.27 2.33
C PRO A 92 -7.11 2.56 2.56
N ALA A 93 -6.13 2.58 3.47
CA ALA A 93 -5.28 3.74 3.68
C ALA A 93 -4.44 4.07 2.43
N LEU A 94 -3.97 3.05 1.72
CA LEU A 94 -3.27 3.21 0.45
C LEU A 94 -4.21 3.76 -0.65
N GLN A 95 -5.45 3.25 -0.74
CA GLN A 95 -6.44 3.77 -1.70
C GLN A 95 -6.83 5.22 -1.40
N GLU A 96 -7.02 5.57 -0.13
CA GLU A 96 -7.28 6.94 0.29
C GLU A 96 -6.12 7.87 -0.10
N LYS A 97 -4.86 7.44 0.12
CA LYS A 97 -3.67 8.19 -0.32
C LYS A 97 -3.64 8.39 -1.83
N HIS A 98 -3.95 7.37 -2.62
CA HIS A 98 -4.05 7.51 -4.08
C HIS A 98 -5.16 8.48 -4.50
N GLY A 99 -6.33 8.40 -3.85
CA GLY A 99 -7.44 9.32 -4.08
C GLY A 99 -7.07 10.77 -3.76
N MET A 100 -6.43 11.00 -2.60
CA MET A 100 -5.94 12.33 -2.21
C MET A 100 -4.90 12.86 -3.21
N LYS A 101 -3.96 12.02 -3.66
CA LYS A 101 -2.99 12.40 -4.70
C LYS A 101 -3.68 12.80 -6.00
N GLN A 102 -4.70 12.06 -6.41
CA GLN A 102 -5.45 12.34 -7.63
C GLN A 102 -6.20 13.68 -7.53
N ALA A 103 -6.82 13.97 -6.39
CA ALA A 103 -7.47 15.26 -6.13
C ALA A 103 -6.48 16.43 -6.18
N VAL A 104 -5.27 16.25 -5.64
CA VAL A 104 -4.20 17.27 -5.73
C VAL A 104 -3.81 17.53 -7.19
N ILE A 105 -3.63 16.47 -8.00
CA ILE A 105 -3.29 16.58 -9.42
C ILE A 105 -4.40 17.31 -10.19
N GLU A 106 -5.66 16.98 -9.92
CA GLU A 106 -6.81 17.61 -10.56
C GLU A 106 -6.86 19.12 -10.26
N VAL A 107 -6.68 19.52 -9.01
CA VAL A 107 -6.62 20.94 -8.62
C VAL A 107 -5.42 21.65 -9.26
N MET A 108 -4.27 20.98 -9.34
CA MET A 108 -3.09 21.51 -10.01
C MET A 108 -3.36 21.80 -11.49
N ASN A 109 -4.01 20.86 -12.20
CA ASN A 109 -4.41 21.02 -13.60
C ASN A 109 -5.40 22.17 -13.79
N ILE A 110 -6.42 22.28 -12.92
CA ILE A 110 -7.39 23.38 -12.95
C ILE A 110 -6.69 24.74 -12.83
N LYS A 111 -5.73 24.87 -11.90
CA LYS A 111 -4.98 26.11 -11.72
C LYS A 111 -4.09 26.46 -12.90
N ILE A 112 -3.42 25.46 -13.50
CA ILE A 112 -2.61 25.66 -14.71
C ILE A 112 -3.50 26.16 -15.86
N GLN A 113 -4.68 25.57 -16.05
CA GLN A 113 -5.62 25.97 -17.09
C GLN A 113 -6.18 27.39 -16.88
N GLN A 114 -6.44 27.78 -15.62
CA GLN A 114 -6.84 29.15 -15.28
C GLN A 114 -5.73 30.17 -15.58
N LEU A 115 -4.47 29.84 -15.31
CA LEU A 115 -3.33 30.73 -15.62
C LEU A 115 -3.13 30.90 -17.14
N GLN A 116 -3.28 29.83 -17.91
CA GLN A 116 -3.15 29.86 -19.37
C GLN A 116 -4.28 30.69 -20.03
N SER A 117 -5.50 30.57 -19.54
CA SER A 117 -6.64 31.36 -20.06
C SER A 117 -6.52 32.86 -19.72
N GLN A 118 -5.97 33.22 -18.56
CA GLN A 118 -5.71 34.63 -18.21
C GLN A 118 -4.59 35.27 -19.04
N GLN A 119 -3.57 34.52 -19.46
CA GLN A 119 -2.52 35.04 -20.35
C GLN A 119 -3.02 35.23 -21.79
N ALA A 120 -3.92 34.38 -22.27
CA ALA A 120 -4.49 34.51 -23.62
C ALA A 120 -5.40 35.76 -23.77
N SER A 121 -6.06 36.21 -22.69
CA SER A 121 -6.92 37.40 -22.72
C SER A 121 -6.19 38.74 -22.65
N GLN A 122 -4.90 38.79 -22.28
CA GLN A 122 -4.12 40.04 -22.23
C GLN A 122 -3.34 40.35 -23.52
N LEU A 123 -3.19 39.39 -24.44
CA LEU A 123 -2.52 39.62 -25.72
C LEU A 123 -3.45 40.22 -26.81
N GLY A 124 -4.76 40.34 -26.54
CA GLY A 124 -5.77 40.78 -27.51
C GLY A 124 -6.17 42.26 -27.45
N THR A 125 -5.61 43.07 -26.54
CA THR A 125 -6.06 44.47 -26.31
C THR A 125 -5.03 45.55 -26.67
N THR A 126 -3.99 45.23 -27.45
CA THR A 126 -2.95 46.22 -27.84
C THR A 126 -2.89 46.49 -29.35
N GLU A 127 -4.03 46.44 -30.04
CA GLU A 127 -4.19 47.02 -31.38
C GLU A 127 -5.56 47.71 -31.48
N ALA A 128 -5.61 48.99 -31.13
CA ALA A 128 -6.65 49.95 -31.52
C ALA A 128 -6.08 51.37 -31.46
#